data_AF-A0A536B1V4-F1
#
_entry.id   AF-A0A536B1V4-F1
#
_cell.length_a   1.000
_cell.length_b   1.000
_cell.length_c   1.000
_cell.angle_alpha   90.00
_cell.angle_beta   90.00
_cell.angle_gamma   90.00
#
_symmetry.space_group_name_H-M   'P 1'
#
loop_
_entity.id
_entity.type
_entity.pdbx_description
1 polymer ?
#
loop_
_entity_poly.entity_id
_entity_poly.type
_entity_poly.pdbx_seq_one_letter_code
_entity_poly.pdbx_strand_id
1 'polypeptide(L)' 'MNASRCVICGVPLGEGGIRVRYEGRIYAFDSLKCKRIFQENPDRYLDATGEVLEEPR' A
#
# COMPACT_ATOMS: atom_id res chain seq x y z
N MET A 1 0.14 13.10 11.95
CA MET A 1 0.16 12.69 10.52
C MET A 1 0.49 11.21 10.47
N ASN A 2 -0.46 10.37 10.05
CA ASN A 2 -0.20 8.95 9.86
C ASN A 2 0.59 8.81 8.55
N ALA A 3 1.91 8.69 8.65
CA ALA A 3 2.75 8.52 7.47
C ALA A 3 2.37 7.20 6.78
N SER A 4 1.97 7.27 5.50
CA SER A 4 1.71 6.07 4.70
C SER A 4 2.95 5.20 4.69
N ARG A 5 2.81 3.89 4.84
CA ARG A 5 3.94 2.95 4.83
C ARG A 5 3.88 2.06 3.59
N CYS A 6 5.05 1.61 3.14
CA CYS A 6 5.11 0.62 2.08
C CYS A 6 4.48 -0.68 2.56
N VAL A 7 3.56 -1.24 1.76
CA VAL A 7 2.85 -2.48 2.10
C VAL A 7 3.75 -3.71 2.09
N ILE A 8 4.89 -3.65 1.36
CA ILE A 8 5.82 -4.77 1.24
C ILE A 8 6.88 -4.76 2.35
N CYS A 9 7.50 -3.61 2.60
CA CYS A 9 8.66 -3.51 3.49
C CYS A 9 8.41 -2.64 4.74
N GLY A 10 7.24 -2.02 4.87
CA GLY A 10 6.85 -1.24 6.06
C GLY A 10 7.54 0.11 6.22
N VAL A 11 8.42 0.50 5.28
CA VAL A 11 9.15 1.77 5.38
C VAL A 11 8.19 2.97 5.27
N PRO A 12 8.42 4.05 6.03
CA PRO A 12 7.63 5.26 5.91
C PRO A 12 7.81 5.89 4.52
N LEU A 13 6.70 6.24 3.90
CA LEU A 13 6.64 6.94 2.63
C LEU A 13 6.46 8.43 2.88
N GLY A 14 7.25 9.23 2.18
CA GLY A 14 6.99 10.66 2.03
C GLY A 14 5.90 10.91 0.97
N GLU A 15 5.76 12.17 0.56
CA GLU A 15 4.79 12.57 -0.47
C GLU A 15 5.02 11.93 -1.85
N GLY A 16 6.21 11.37 -2.10
CA GLY A 16 6.59 10.70 -3.36
C GLY A 16 6.31 9.20 -3.44
N GLY A 17 5.57 8.62 -2.50
CA GLY A 17 5.23 7.19 -2.53
C GLY A 17 4.42 6.80 -3.77
N ILE A 18 4.75 5.65 -4.38
CA ILE A 18 4.02 5.12 -5.54
C ILE A 18 2.69 4.55 -5.05
N ARG A 19 1.57 5.09 -5.53
CA ARG A 19 0.22 4.66 -5.14
C ARG A 19 -0.44 3.91 -6.29
N VAL A 20 -1.02 2.76 -5.99
CA VAL A 20 -1.75 1.93 -6.97
C VAL A 20 -3.10 1.59 -6.38
N ARG A 21 -4.14 1.71 -7.20
CA ARG A 21 -5.48 1.24 -6.85
C ARG A 21 -5.64 -0.21 -7.30
N TYR A 22 -6.03 -1.09 -6.39
CA TYR A 22 -6.27 -2.51 -6.66
C TYR A 22 -7.46 -2.98 -5.81
N GLU A 23 -8.45 -3.64 -6.41
CA GLU A 23 -9.67 -4.11 -5.72
C GLU A 23 -10.37 -3.02 -4.89
N GLY A 24 -10.40 -1.79 -5.42
CA GLY A 24 -11.01 -0.64 -4.73
C GLY A 24 -10.19 -0.02 -3.59
N ARG A 25 -9.07 -0.63 -3.18
CA ARG A 25 -8.16 -0.11 -2.15
C ARG A 25 -6.95 0.59 -2.76
N ILE A 26 -6.34 1.52 -2.02
CA ILE A 26 -5.11 2.23 -2.42
C ILE A 26 -3.93 1.63 -1.66
N TYR A 27 -2.98 1.06 -2.39
CA TYR A 27 -1.72 0.53 -1.87
C TYR A 27 -0.59 1.49 -2.18
N ALA A 28 0.30 1.70 -1.21
CA ALA A 28 1.44 2.60 -1.33
C ALA A 28 2.76 1.82 -1.25
N PHE A 29 3.74 2.22 -2.06
CA PHE A 29 5.04 1.57 -2.19
C PHE A 29 6.18 2.59 -2.23
N ASP A 30 7.34 2.22 -1.71
CA ASP A 30 8.56 3.03 -1.74
C ASP A 30 9.22 3.01 -3.12
N SER A 31 9.07 1.91 -3.84
CA SER A 31 9.79 1.65 -5.09
C SER A 31 9.00 0.74 -6.02
N LEU A 32 9.40 0.78 -7.31
CA LEU A 32 8.84 -0.08 -8.35
C LEU A 32 9.09 -1.57 -8.05
N LYS A 33 10.15 -1.90 -7.32
CA LYS A 33 10.44 -3.27 -6.89
C LYS A 33 9.33 -3.79 -5.96
N CYS A 34 8.95 -3.01 -4.95
CA CYS A 34 7.86 -3.37 -4.04
C CYS A 34 6.51 -3.46 -4.77
N LYS A 35 6.24 -2.53 -5.70
CA LYS A 35 5.07 -2.65 -6.59
C LYS A 35 5.10 -3.97 -7.38
N ARG A 36 6.23 -4.39 -7.92
CA ARG A 36 6.34 -5.64 -8.69
C ARG A 36 6.08 -6.87 -7.84
N ILE A 37 6.65 -6.92 -6.62
CA ILE A 37 6.40 -8.01 -5.65
C ILE A 37 4.91 -8.10 -5.33
N PHE A 38 4.24 -6.96 -5.11
CA PHE A 38 2.80 -6.92 -4.92
C PHE A 38 2.05 -7.46 -6.14
N GLN A 39 2.45 -7.09 -7.36
CA GLN A 39 1.80 -7.57 -8.58
C GLN A 39 2.02 -9.07 -8.85
N GLU A 40 3.12 -9.65 -8.37
CA GLU A 40 3.41 -11.08 -8.51
C GLU A 40 2.57 -11.93 -7.56
N ASN A 41 2.26 -11.44 -6.36
CA ASN A 41 1.41 -12.15 -5.38
C ASN A 41 0.58 -11.16 -4.54
N PRO A 42 -0.46 -10.52 -5.11
CA PRO A 42 -1.23 -9.51 -4.40
C PRO A 42 -2.02 -10.10 -3.23
N ASP A 43 -2.58 -11.31 -3.37
CA ASP A 43 -3.40 -11.99 -2.35
C ASP A 43 -2.74 -12.03 -0.96
N ARG A 44 -1.43 -12.30 -0.92
CA ARG A 44 -0.64 -12.34 0.32
C ARG A 44 -0.64 -11.00 1.09
N TYR A 45 -0.89 -9.89 0.40
CA TYR A 45 -0.89 -8.55 0.96
C TYR A 45 -2.30 -7.95 1.09
N LEU A 46 -3.32 -8.60 0.53
CA LEU A 46 -4.73 -8.22 0.71
C LEU A 46 -5.20 -8.46 2.16
N ASP A 47 -4.69 -9.51 2.80
CA ASP A 47 -5.01 -9.86 4.19
C ASP A 47 -4.16 -9.09 5.21
N ALA A 48 -2.94 -8.72 4.85
CA ALA A 48 -1.97 -8.08 5.75
C ALA A 48 -2.20 -6.57 5.93
N THR A 49 -3.11 -5.96 5.17
CA THR A 49 -3.45 -4.54 5.23
C THR A 49 -4.89 -4.33 5.69
N GLY A 50 -5.19 -4.88 6.87
CA GLY A 50 -6.33 -4.41 7.65
C GLY A 50 -6.07 -2.99 8.16
N GLU A 51 -6.44 -1.98 7.37
CA GLU A 51 -7.06 -0.71 7.79
C GLU A 51 -7.24 0.21 6.55
N VAL A 52 -8.49 0.33 6.07
CA VAL A 52 -8.98 1.58 5.49
C VAL A 52 -10.31 1.86 6.19
N LEU A 53 -10.26 2.62 7.28
CA LEU A 53 -11.41 3.39 7.74
C LEU A 53 -11.01 4.86 7.59
N GLU A 54 -11.18 5.40 6.39
CA GLU A 54 -11.56 6.81 6.33
C GLU A 54 -13.09 6.80 6.33
N GLU A 55 -13.65 7.30 7.45
CA GLU A 55 -15.07 7.37 7.75
C GLU A 55 -15.90 7.91 6.58
N PRO A 56 -17.13 7.38 6.37
CA PRO A 56 -18.06 8.00 5.44
C PRO A 56 -18.49 9.36 6.00
N ARG A 57 -18.41 10.42 5.20
CA ARG A 57 -19.12 11.68 5.47
C ARG A 57 -19.84 12.18 4.24
#